data_AF-X1KTV3-F1
#
_entry.id   AF-X1KTV3-F1
#
_cell.length_a   1.000
_cell.length_b   1.000
_cell.length_c   1.000
_cell.angle_alpha   90.00
_cell.angle_beta   90.00
_cell.angle_gamma   90.00
#
_symmetry.space_group_name_H-M   'P 1'
#
loop_
_entity.id
_entity.type
_entity.pdbx_description
1 polymer ?
#
loop_
_entity_poly.entity_id
_entity_poly.type
_entity_poly.pdbx_seq_one_letter_code
_entity_poly.pdbx_strand_id
1 'polypeptide(L)'
;NHLDYCLKQINKADNDIKRKISEITCKMNQRVLAIWVSNCAEHVLSYFEEKYPNDDRPRKAVEAAREWVKGKLSVGEARSAAFAA
;
A
#
# COMPACT_ATOMS: atom_id res chain seq x y z
N ASN A 1 20.71 -12.18 25.23
CA ASN A 1 20.00 -11.01 25.79
C ASN A 1 18.51 -11.18 25.56
N HIS A 2 17.68 -11.00 26.61
CA HIS A 2 16.21 -11.13 26.50
C HIS A 2 15.61 -10.21 25.43
N LEU A 3 16.18 -9.01 25.24
CA LEU A 3 15.80 -8.07 24.18
C LEU A 3 15.96 -8.65 22.77
N ASP A 4 17.06 -9.37 22.51
CA ASP A 4 17.36 -9.96 21.20
C ASP A 4 16.40 -11.11 20.86
N TYR A 5 15.94 -11.84 21.88
CA TYR A 5 14.89 -12.84 21.74
C TYR A 5 13.55 -12.19 21.39
N CYS A 6 13.12 -11.15 22.11
CA CYS A 6 11.90 -10.41 21.79
C CYS A 6 11.92 -9.81 20.39
N LEU A 7 13.03 -9.19 19.98
CA LEU A 7 13.19 -8.65 18.62
C LEU A 7 13.10 -9.74 17.55
N LYS A 8 13.71 -10.91 17.78
CA LYS A 8 13.56 -12.05 16.85
C LYS A 8 12.12 -12.53 16.73
N GLN A 9 11.36 -12.54 17.83
CA GLN A 9 9.96 -12.95 17.79
C GLN A 9 9.06 -11.93 17.09
N ILE A 10 9.29 -10.63 17.29
CA ILE A 10 8.60 -9.57 16.56
C ILE A 10 8.88 -9.68 15.06
N ASN A 11 10.16 -9.80 14.69
CA ASN A 11 10.56 -9.94 13.28
C ASN A 11 9.97 -11.21 12.64
N LYS A 12 9.90 -12.31 13.39
CA LYS A 12 9.29 -13.55 12.92
C LYS A 12 7.79 -13.37 12.66
N ALA A 13 7.06 -12.75 13.59
CA ALA A 13 5.65 -12.45 13.44
C ALA A 13 5.38 -11.55 12.21
N ASP A 14 6.20 -10.51 12.01
CA ASP A 14 6.10 -9.63 10.85
C ASP A 14 6.31 -10.38 9.52
N ASN A 15 7.30 -11.27 9.47
CA ASN A 15 7.56 -12.09 8.29
C ASN A 15 6.43 -13.08 8.00
N ASP A 16 5.85 -13.67 9.05
CA ASP A 16 4.70 -14.57 8.92
C ASP A 16 3.46 -13.83 8.39
N ILE A 17 3.22 -12.60 8.85
CA ILE A 17 2.15 -11.73 8.33
C ILE A 17 2.41 -11.40 6.86
N LYS A 18 3.62 -10.96 6.50
CA LYS A 18 3.99 -10.64 5.11
C LYS A 18 3.78 -11.83 4.16
N ARG A 19 4.18 -13.03 4.60
CA ARG A 19 3.99 -14.26 3.83
C ARG A 19 2.51 -14.53 3.55
N LYS A 20 1.66 -14.49 4.58
CA LYS A 20 0.22 -14.73 4.42
C LYS A 20 -0.43 -13.72 3.48
N ILE A 21 -0.04 -12.44 3.58
CA ILE A 21 -0.55 -11.39 2.68
C ILE A 21 -0.17 -11.72 1.23
N SER A 22 1.08 -12.11 0.97
CA SER A 22 1.55 -12.49 -0.37
C SER A 22 0.78 -13.68 -0.96
N GLU A 23 0.59 -14.74 -0.16
CA GLU A 23 -0.14 -15.95 -0.55
C GLU A 23 -1.61 -15.69 -0.93
N ILE A 24 -2.25 -14.73 -0.25
CA ILE A 24 -3.62 -14.34 -0.55
C ILE A 24 -3.65 -13.44 -1.79
N THR A 25 -2.73 -12.49 -1.86
CA THR A 25 -2.67 -11.47 -2.91
C THR A 25 -2.48 -12.07 -4.31
N CYS A 26 -1.71 -13.15 -4.43
CA CYS A 26 -1.47 -13.80 -5.72
C CYS A 26 -2.72 -14.49 -6.33
N LYS A 27 -3.74 -14.77 -5.51
CA LYS A 27 -5.00 -15.41 -5.94
C LYS A 27 -6.13 -14.42 -6.21
N MET A 28 -5.95 -13.14 -5.88
CA MET A 28 -6.98 -12.11 -5.98
C MET A 28 -6.97 -11.40 -7.33
N ASN A 29 -8.14 -10.90 -7.75
CA ASN A 29 -8.24 -10.06 -8.93
C ASN A 29 -7.51 -8.73 -8.69
N GLN A 30 -6.70 -8.29 -9.65
CA GLN A 30 -5.90 -7.06 -9.55
C GLN A 30 -6.74 -5.81 -9.25
N ARG A 31 -8.00 -5.74 -9.73
CA ARG A 31 -8.91 -4.63 -9.42
C ARG A 31 -9.35 -4.63 -7.96
N VAL A 32 -9.70 -5.80 -7.43
CA VAL A 32 -10.08 -5.95 -6.01
C VAL A 32 -8.88 -5.65 -5.12
N LEU A 33 -7.71 -6.12 -5.50
CA LEU A 33 -6.46 -5.82 -4.81
C LEU A 33 -6.15 -4.32 -4.81
N ALA A 34 -6.28 -3.64 -5.95
CA ALA A 34 -6.04 -2.20 -6.03
C ALA A 34 -7.00 -1.40 -5.14
N ILE A 35 -8.28 -1.78 -5.06
CA ILE A 35 -9.22 -1.15 -4.12
C ILE A 35 -8.77 -1.34 -2.68
N TRP A 36 -8.40 -2.57 -2.32
CA TRP A 36 -7.98 -2.88 -0.95
C TRP A 36 -6.70 -2.12 -0.57
N VAL A 37 -5.69 -2.13 -1.45
CA VAL A 37 -4.43 -1.39 -1.23
C VAL A 37 -4.68 0.12 -1.19
N SER A 38 -5.54 0.67 -2.05
CA SER A 38 -5.92 2.09 -1.98
C SER A 38 -6.56 2.45 -0.65
N ASN A 39 -7.50 1.63 -0.14
CA ASN A 39 -8.09 1.85 1.17
C ASN A 39 -7.03 1.77 2.29
N CYS A 40 -6.11 0.81 2.22
CA CYS A 40 -5.00 0.75 3.18
C CYS A 40 -4.10 1.99 3.12
N ALA A 41 -3.80 2.48 1.91
CA ALA A 41 -2.97 3.67 1.71
C ALA A 41 -3.63 4.93 2.27
N GLU A 42 -4.95 5.10 2.14
CA GLU A 42 -5.68 6.26 2.68
C GLU A 42 -5.61 6.39 4.19
N HIS A 43 -5.61 5.27 4.92
CA HIS A 43 -5.47 5.28 6.37
C HIS A 43 -4.11 5.84 6.80
N VAL A 44 -3.05 5.54 6.05
CA VAL A 44 -1.69 6.03 6.34
C VAL A 44 -1.46 7.42 5.75
N LEU A 45 -2.14 7.74 4.65
CA LEU A 45 -2.05 9.01 3.95
C LEU A 45 -2.38 10.19 4.88
N SER A 46 -3.39 10.04 5.73
CA SER A 46 -3.77 11.10 6.68
C SER A 46 -2.60 11.50 7.61
N TYR A 47 -1.83 10.52 8.09
CA TYR A 47 -0.64 10.78 8.91
C TYR A 47 0.51 11.40 8.11
N PHE A 48 0.63 11.03 6.82
CA PHE A 48 1.66 11.60 5.95
C PHE A 48 1.35 13.07 5.62
N GLU A 49 0.10 13.38 5.29
CA GLU A 49 -0.37 14.73 4.96
C GLU A 49 -0.26 15.69 6.15
N GLU A 50 -0.44 15.19 7.38
CA GLU A 50 -0.20 15.98 8.60
C GLU A 50 1.26 16.45 8.71
N LYS A 51 2.20 15.58 8.33
CA LYS A 51 3.65 15.86 8.42
C LYS A 51 4.20 16.58 7.19
N TYR A 52 3.61 16.36 6.02
CA TYR A 52 4.04 16.90 4.73
C TYR A 52 2.85 17.46 3.94
N PRO A 53 2.26 18.59 4.38
CA PRO A 53 1.04 19.14 3.78
C PRO A 53 1.22 19.67 2.35
N ASN A 54 2.45 19.85 1.88
CA ASN A 54 2.76 20.35 0.54
C ASN A 54 3.05 19.22 -0.48
N ASP A 55 3.03 17.96 -0.06
CA ASP A 55 3.32 16.82 -0.94
C ASP A 55 2.04 16.07 -1.30
N ASP A 56 1.45 16.45 -2.44
CA ASP A 56 0.23 15.83 -2.98
C ASP A 56 0.51 14.52 -3.75
N ARG A 57 1.78 14.11 -3.93
CA ARG A 57 2.12 12.96 -4.77
C ARG A 57 1.49 11.66 -4.25
N PRO A 58 1.47 11.38 -2.93
CA PRO A 58 0.82 10.19 -2.39
C PRO A 58 -0.71 10.20 -2.58
N ARG A 59 -1.35 11.37 -2.44
CA ARG A 59 -2.79 11.53 -2.69
C ARG A 59 -3.13 11.25 -4.16
N LYS A 60 -2.35 11.79 -5.09
CA LYS A 60 -2.49 11.54 -6.53
C LYS A 60 -2.28 10.08 -6.92
N ALA A 61 -1.35 9.39 -6.26
CA ALA A 61 -1.13 7.95 -6.47
C ALA A 61 -2.36 7.11 -6.08
N VAL A 62 -2.99 7.42 -4.94
CA VAL A 62 -4.21 6.75 -4.47
C VAL A 62 -5.39 7.03 -5.41
N GLU A 63 -5.56 8.28 -5.84
CA GLU A 63 -6.62 8.66 -6.78
C GLU A 63 -6.46 7.97 -8.14
N ALA A 64 -5.23 7.93 -8.67
CA ALA A 64 -4.93 7.23 -9.92
C ALA A 64 -5.23 5.73 -9.84
N ALA A 65 -4.95 5.08 -8.69
CA ALA A 65 -5.32 3.69 -8.46
C ALA A 65 -6.85 3.49 -8.47
N ARG A 66 -7.63 4.41 -7.88
CA ARG A 66 -9.10 4.36 -7.91
C ARG A 66 -9.67 4.58 -9.31
N GLU A 67 -9.14 5.53 -10.07
CA GLU A 67 -9.59 5.80 -11.44
C GLU A 67 -9.22 4.65 -12.41
N TRP A 68 -8.09 3.97 -12.17
CA TRP A 68 -7.74 2.73 -12.88
C TRP A 68 -8.75 1.60 -12.63
N VAL A 69 -9.15 1.38 -11.37
CA VAL A 69 -10.18 0.39 -11.02
C VAL A 69 -11.50 0.67 -11.73
N LYS A 70 -11.88 1.95 -11.86
CA LYS A 70 -13.08 2.39 -12.59
C LYS A 70 -12.95 2.26 -14.12
N GLY A 71 -11.77 1.90 -14.63
CA GLY A 71 -11.50 1.74 -16.06
C GLY A 71 -11.26 3.05 -16.82
N LYS A 72 -10.99 4.16 -16.10
CA LYS A 72 -10.78 5.49 -16.69
C LYS A 72 -9.31 5.82 -16.97
N LEU A 73 -8.39 5.11 -16.31
CA LEU A 73 -6.94 5.24 -16.53
C LEU A 73 -6.36 3.90 -16.98
N SER A 74 -5.27 3.97 -17.73
CA SER A 74 -4.45 2.81 -18.05
C SER A 74 -3.60 2.38 -16.84
N VAL A 75 -3.13 1.13 -16.84
CA VAL A 75 -2.18 0.63 -15.80
C VAL A 75 -0.90 1.48 -15.78
N GLY A 76 -0.48 1.98 -16.95
CA GLY A 76 0.73 2.79 -17.09
C GLY A 76 0.63 4.11 -16.34
N GLU A 77 -0.48 4.84 -16.52
CA GLU A 77 -0.74 6.11 -15.84
C GLU A 77 -0.84 5.93 -14.32
N ALA A 78 -1.51 4.87 -13.87
CA ALA A 78 -1.59 4.53 -12.45
C ALA A 78 -0.22 4.21 -11.85
N ARG A 79 0.65 3.51 -12.60
CA ARG A 79 2.02 3.21 -12.16
C ARG A 79 2.89 4.46 -12.13
N SER A 80 2.79 5.34 -13.12
CA SER A 80 3.54 6.61 -13.12
C SER A 80 3.20 7.48 -11.90
N ALA A 81 1.92 7.55 -11.53
CA ALA A 81 1.50 8.25 -10.31
C ALA A 81 2.07 7.59 -9.05
N ALA A 82 2.10 6.25 -8.99
CA ALA A 82 2.67 5.52 -7.87
C ALA A 82 4.19 5.70 -7.73
N PHE A 83 4.95 5.77 -8.82
CA PHE A 83 6.41 6.01 -8.78
C PHE A 83 6.78 7.46 -8.46
N ALA A 84 5.86 8.39 -8.66
CA ALA A 84 6.10 9.80 -8.35
C ALA A 84 5.96 10.10 -6.86
N ALA A 85 5.22 9.28 -6.11
CA ALA A 85 5.05 9.38 -4.66
C ALA A 85 6.28 8.84 -3.92
#